data_AF-A0A067P527-F1
#
_entry.id   AF-A0A067P527-F1
#
_cell.length_a   1.000
_cell.length_b   1.000
_cell.length_c   1.000
_cell.angle_alpha   90.00
_cell.angle_beta   90.00
_cell.angle_gamma   90.00
#
_symmetry.space_group_name_H-M   'P 1'
#
loop_
_entity.id
_entity.type
_entity.pdbx_description
1 polymer ?
#
loop_
_entity_poly.entity_id
_entity_poly.type
_entity_poly.pdbx_seq_one_letter_code
_entity_poly.pdbx_strand_id
1 'polypeptide(L)'
;LPLPSLPLDTLVYVQSFLDPHDILNLHRISFLSLSTVWINAVRQIALQYNVLPSTFPLENTSLATLEHIATSPSRFLSRLEWEVRAGHKKLPPFATQTI
;
A
#
# COMPACT_ATOMS: atom_id res chain seq x y z
N LEU A 1 25.43 -1.50 6.73
CA LEU A 1 25.19 -0.11 7.17
C LEU A 1 23.76 -0.03 7.71
N PRO A 2 23.54 0.50 8.92
CA PRO A 2 22.19 0.61 9.48
C PRO A 2 21.38 1.65 8.68
N LEU A 3 20.13 1.29 8.33
CA LEU A 3 19.25 2.13 7.51
C LEU A 3 19.11 3.61 7.98
N PRO A 4 19.09 3.95 9.29
CA PRO A 4 18.92 5.34 9.74
C PRO A 4 20.10 6.27 9.45
N SER A 5 21.27 5.74 9.05
CA SER A 5 22.44 6.57 8.75
C SER A 5 22.49 7.05 7.29
N LEU A 6 21.49 6.69 6.48
CA LEU A 6 21.41 7.07 5.07
C LEU A 6 20.67 8.42 4.92
N PRO A 7 21.03 9.23 3.91
CA PRO A 7 20.25 10.42 3.56
C PRO A 7 18.80 10.08 3.23
N LEU A 8 17.89 11.00 3.55
CA LEU A 8 16.45 10.86 3.32
C LEU A 8 16.11 10.47 1.87
N ASP A 9 16.74 11.13 0.90
CA ASP A 9 16.49 10.89 -0.53
C ASP A 9 16.91 9.48 -0.95
N THR A 10 18.01 8.97 -0.39
CA THR A 10 18.44 7.58 -0.63
C THR A 10 17.45 6.59 -0.04
N LEU A 11 16.89 6.89 1.14
CA LEU A 11 15.87 6.07 1.76
C LEU A 11 14.58 6.06 0.93
N VAL A 12 14.13 7.21 0.43
CA VAL A 12 12.98 7.31 -0.48
C VAL A 12 13.22 6.53 -1.78
N TYR A 13 14.42 6.65 -2.36
CA TYR A 13 14.79 5.94 -3.57
C TYR A 13 14.78 4.43 -3.36
N VAL A 14 15.40 3.91 -2.29
CA VAL A 14 15.39 2.48 -1.97
C VAL A 14 13.96 1.99 -1.74
N GLN A 15 13.16 2.72 -0.96
CA GLN A 15 11.77 2.34 -0.69
C GLN A 15 10.89 2.38 -1.94
N SER A 16 11.27 3.13 -2.98
CA SER A 16 10.55 3.11 -4.25
C SER A 16 10.67 1.78 -5.02
N PHE A 17 11.59 0.88 -4.65
CA PHE A 17 11.69 -0.45 -5.26
C PHE A 17 10.95 -1.53 -4.46
N LEU A 18 10.35 -1.17 -3.33
CA LEU A 18 9.69 -2.12 -2.44
C LEU A 18 8.21 -2.21 -2.76
N ASP A 19 7.64 -3.38 -2.55
CA ASP A 19 6.19 -3.56 -2.60
C ASP A 19 5.52 -2.76 -1.47
N PRO A 20 4.28 -2.27 -1.66
CA PRO A 20 3.55 -1.52 -0.64
C PRO A 20 3.45 -2.22 0.72
N HIS A 21 3.44 -3.55 0.73
CA HIS A 21 3.42 -4.33 1.97
C HIS A 21 4.76 -4.26 2.73
N ASP A 22 5.88 -4.22 2.03
CA ASP A 22 7.21 -4.07 2.64
C ASP A 22 7.40 -2.65 3.15
N ILE A 23 6.91 -1.65 2.41
CA ILE A 23 6.85 -0.26 2.87
C ILE A 23 6.02 -0.16 4.16
N LEU A 24 4.87 -0.84 4.24
CA LEU A 24 4.04 -0.88 5.45
C LEU A 24 4.78 -1.52 6.62
N ASN A 25 5.49 -2.63 6.38
CA ASN A 25 6.27 -3.30 7.41
C ASN A 25 7.43 -2.41 7.90
N LEU A 26 8.10 -1.70 6.99
CA LEU A 26 9.15 -0.73 7.32
C LEU A 26 8.61 0.44 8.14
N HIS A 27 7.41 0.94 7.83
CA HIS A 27 6.73 1.96 8.62
C HIS A 27 6.49 1.52 10.06
N ARG A 28 6.18 0.24 10.29
CA ARG A 28 5.90 -0.27 11.64
C ARG A 28 7.16 -0.37 12.49
N ILE A 29 8.33 -0.55 11.87
CA ILE A 29 9.61 -0.70 12.57
C ILE A 29 10.47 0.57 12.57
N SER A 30 10.16 1.54 11.70
CA SER A 30 10.96 2.76 11.52
C SER A 30 10.07 3.98 11.32
N PHE A 31 10.49 5.13 11.86
CA PHE A 31 9.78 6.41 11.72
C PHE A 31 9.90 7.05 10.32
N LEU A 32 10.39 6.31 9.32
CA LEU A 32 10.68 6.82 7.98
C LEU A 32 9.44 6.81 7.06
N SER A 33 8.30 7.18 7.63
CA SER A 33 7.01 7.28 6.95
C SER A 33 6.86 8.64 6.29
N LEU A 34 7.31 8.75 5.05
CA LEU A 34 7.11 9.96 4.25
C LEU A 34 5.93 9.75 3.31
N SER A 35 5.08 10.75 3.19
CA SER A 35 4.00 10.79 2.20
C SER A 35 4.52 10.53 0.78
N THR A 36 5.73 11.01 0.45
CA THR A 36 6.40 10.79 -0.83
C THR A 36 6.57 9.30 -1.19
N VAL A 37 6.90 8.45 -0.21
CA VAL A 37 7.06 7.01 -0.44
C VAL A 37 5.72 6.39 -0.81
N TRP A 38 4.66 6.75 -0.10
CA TRP A 38 3.31 6.25 -0.38
C TRP A 38 2.72 6.81 -1.67
N ILE A 39 3.02 8.05 -2.03
CA ILE A 39 2.68 8.62 -3.34
C ILE A 39 3.32 7.80 -4.47
N ASN A 40 4.60 7.43 -4.32
CA ASN A 40 5.29 6.59 -5.30
C ASN A 40 4.68 5.17 -5.35
N ALA A 41 4.37 4.57 -4.20
CA ALA A 41 3.71 3.28 -4.13
C ALA A 41 2.33 3.28 -4.82
N VAL A 42 1.51 4.32 -4.60
CA VAL A 42 0.21 4.47 -5.28
C VAL A 42 0.39 4.62 -6.79
N ARG A 43 1.39 5.40 -7.25
CA ARG A 43 1.70 5.53 -8.69
C ARG A 43 2.09 4.20 -9.31
N GLN A 44 2.91 3.41 -8.64
CA GLN A 44 3.31 2.08 -9.12
C GLN A 44 2.13 1.12 -9.20
N ILE A 45 1.29 1.09 -8.17
CA ILE A 45 0.06 0.30 -8.18
C ILE A 45 -0.87 0.74 -9.31
N ALA A 46 -1.03 2.05 -9.52
CA ALA A 46 -1.83 2.57 -10.61
C ALA A 46 -1.28 2.10 -11.98
N LEU A 47 0.03 2.16 -12.19
CA LEU A 47 0.68 1.63 -13.40
C LEU A 47 0.48 0.11 -13.54
N GLN A 48 0.68 -0.65 -12.46
CA GLN A 48 0.56 -2.11 -12.45
C GLN A 48 -0.85 -2.59 -12.81
N TYR A 49 -1.89 -1.90 -12.33
CA TYR A 49 -3.29 -2.26 -12.57
C TYR A 49 -3.95 -1.42 -13.68
N ASN A 50 -3.16 -0.69 -14.49
CA ASN A 50 -3.65 0.18 -15.57
C ASN A 50 -4.72 1.19 -15.14
N VAL A 51 -4.58 1.74 -13.93
CA VAL A 51 -5.42 2.82 -13.40
C VAL A 51 -4.79 4.16 -13.78
N LEU A 52 -5.62 5.10 -14.25
CA LEU A 52 -5.15 6.44 -14.57
C LEU A 52 -4.62 7.13 -13.31
N PRO A 53 -3.45 7.78 -13.34
CA PRO A 53 -2.95 8.53 -12.19
C PRO A 53 -3.93 9.60 -11.70
N SER A 54 -4.75 10.16 -12.59
CA SER A 54 -5.80 11.13 -12.26
C SER A 54 -6.94 10.57 -11.41
N THR A 55 -7.08 9.24 -11.32
CA THR A 55 -8.06 8.58 -10.44
C THR A 55 -7.76 8.86 -8.96
N PHE A 56 -6.50 9.16 -8.61
CA PHE A 56 -6.09 9.42 -7.25
C PHE A 56 -5.58 10.88 -7.12
N PRO A 57 -6.26 11.76 -6.36
CA PRO A 57 -5.80 13.13 -6.14
C PRO A 57 -4.64 13.18 -5.12
N LEU A 58 -3.45 12.74 -5.52
CA LEU A 58 -2.31 12.44 -4.64
C LEU A 58 -1.84 13.64 -3.79
N GLU A 59 -1.99 14.87 -4.28
CA GLU A 59 -1.48 16.09 -3.63
C GLU A 59 -2.20 16.43 -2.31
N ASN A 60 -3.49 16.09 -2.21
CA ASN A 60 -4.33 16.39 -1.04
C ASN A 60 -4.80 15.12 -0.31
N THR A 61 -4.17 13.98 -0.58
CA THR A 61 -4.57 12.70 0.00
C THR A 61 -3.86 12.48 1.34
N SER A 62 -4.61 12.10 2.37
CA SER A 62 -4.04 11.79 3.68
C SER A 62 -3.11 10.57 3.62
N LEU A 63 -2.11 10.52 4.50
CA LEU A 63 -1.17 9.39 4.58
C LEU A 63 -1.91 8.04 4.71
N ALA A 64 -2.88 7.96 5.61
CA ALA A 64 -3.69 6.75 5.82
C ALA A 64 -4.46 6.34 4.56
N THR A 65 -4.92 7.31 3.76
CA THR A 65 -5.59 7.03 2.49
C THR A 65 -4.60 6.54 1.44
N LEU A 66 -3.38 7.12 1.36
CA LEU A 66 -2.34 6.64 0.45
C LEU A 66 -1.92 5.20 0.79
N GLU A 67 -1.72 4.91 2.08
CA GLU A 67 -1.46 3.56 2.60
C GLU A 67 -2.57 2.58 2.22
N HIS A 68 -3.82 3.00 2.42
CA HIS A 68 -4.98 2.19 2.07
C HIS A 68 -5.01 1.88 0.58
N ILE A 69 -4.84 2.88 -0.29
CA ILE A 69 -4.86 2.69 -1.75
C ILE A 69 -3.74 1.74 -2.17
N ALA A 70 -2.51 2.00 -1.72
CA ALA A 70 -1.33 1.22 -2.12
C ALA A 70 -1.42 -0.25 -1.66
N THR A 71 -2.05 -0.53 -0.52
CA THR A 71 -2.18 -1.89 0.04
C THR A 71 -3.49 -2.60 -0.30
N SER A 72 -4.48 -1.90 -0.86
CA SER A 72 -5.81 -2.47 -1.14
C SER A 72 -5.78 -3.65 -2.11
N PRO A 73 -5.05 -3.62 -3.23
CA PRO A 73 -5.01 -4.75 -4.15
C PRO A 73 -4.47 -6.02 -3.50
N SER A 74 -3.34 -5.95 -2.79
CA SER A 74 -2.75 -7.11 -2.12
C SER A 74 -3.66 -7.65 -1.02
N ARG A 75 -4.25 -6.77 -0.19
CA ARG A 75 -5.24 -7.18 0.84
C ARG A 75 -6.45 -7.89 0.24
N PHE A 76 -6.96 -7.38 -0.87
CA PHE A 76 -8.09 -7.99 -1.57
C PHE A 76 -7.72 -9.36 -2.15
N LEU A 77 -6.57 -9.47 -2.83
CA LEU A 77 -6.07 -10.74 -3.38
C LEU A 77 -5.81 -11.78 -2.28
N SER A 78 -5.12 -11.40 -1.19
CA SER A 78 -4.89 -12.31 -0.06
C SER A 78 -6.20 -12.81 0.56
N ARG A 79 -7.22 -11.95 0.63
CA ARG A 79 -8.55 -12.38 1.08
C ARG A 79 -9.18 -13.37 0.10
N LEU A 80 -9.16 -13.07 -1.18
CA LEU A 80 -9.72 -13.93 -2.22
C LEU A 80 -9.07 -15.32 -2.19
N GLU A 81 -7.73 -15.37 -2.14
CA GLU A 81 -6.98 -16.62 -2.04
C GLU A 81 -7.33 -17.41 -0.78
N TRP A 82 -7.52 -16.73 0.36
CA TRP A 82 -7.94 -17.38 1.59
C TRP A 82 -9.32 -18.02 1.47
N GLU A 83 -10.29 -17.32 0.87
CA GLU A 83 -11.64 -17.86 0.64
C GLU A 83 -11.61 -19.08 -0.28
N VAL A 84 -10.82 -19.00 -1.36
CA VAL A 84 -10.64 -20.11 -2.31
C VAL A 84 -10.06 -21.33 -1.59
N ARG A 85 -9.03 -21.15 -0.75
CA ARG A 85 -8.44 -22.24 0.05
C ARG A 85 -9.40 -22.80 1.09
N ALA A 86 -10.25 -21.98 1.68
CA ALA A 86 -11.27 -22.40 2.65
C ALA A 86 -12.44 -23.17 1.99
N GLY A 87 -12.49 -23.24 0.65
CA GLY A 87 -13.57 -23.90 -0.08
C GLY A 87 -14.89 -23.12 -0.08
N HIS A 88 -14.84 -21.83 0.28
CA HIS A 88 -16.02 -20.99 0.29
C HIS A 88 -16.41 -20.59 -1.14
N LYS A 89 -17.68 -20.80 -1.49
CA LYS A 89 -18.22 -20.48 -2.82
C LYS A 89 -18.62 -19.01 -2.99
N LYS A 90 -18.56 -18.21 -1.93
CA LYS A 90 -18.98 -16.81 -1.89
C LYS A 90 -18.06 -16.02 -0.97
N LEU A 91 -17.70 -14.81 -1.38
CA LEU A 91 -17.01 -13.85 -0.51
C LEU A 91 -18.02 -13.27 0.49
N PRO A 92 -17.83 -13.44 1.81
CA PRO A 92 -18.63 -12.72 2.79
C PRO A 92 -18.35 -11.21 2.68
N PRO A 93 -19.33 -10.35 3.01
CA PRO A 93 -19.15 -8.90 2.93
C PRO A 93 -18.01 -8.40 3.82
N PHE A 94 -17.28 -7.39 3.35
CA PHE A 94 -16.09 -6.82 3.99
C PHE A 94 -16.36 -6.16 5.35
N ALA A 95 -17.60 -5.71 5.58
CA ALA A 95 -18.10 -5.20 6.85
C ALA A 95 -19.63 -5.23 6.83
N THR A 96 -20.27 -5.78 7.86
CA THR A 96 -21.66 -5.45 8.19
C THR A 96 -21.61 -4.13 8.93
N GLN A 97 -21.86 -3.00 8.26
CA GLN A 97 -22.26 -1.80 9.02
C GLN A 97 -23.66 -2.09 9.54
N THR A 98 -23.76 -2.60 10.78
CA THR A 98 -25.02 -2.60 11.52
C THR A 98 -25.37 -1.15 11.83
N ILE A 99 -26.41 -0.66 11.16
CA ILE A 99 -27.08 0.62 11.44
C ILE A 99 -27.82 0.48 12.78
#